data_AF-A0A5C8B9K2-F1
#
_entry.id   AF-A0A5C8B9K2-F1
#
_cell.length_a   1.000
_cell.length_b   1.000
_cell.length_c   1.000
_cell.angle_alpha   90.00
_cell.angle_beta   90.00
_cell.angle_gamma   90.00
#
_symmetry.space_group_name_H-M   'P 1'
#
loop_
_entity.id
_entity.type
_entity.pdbx_description
1 polymer ?
#
loop_
_entity_poly.entity_id
_entity_poly.type
_entity_poly.pdbx_seq_one_letter_code
_entity_poly.pdbx_strand_id
1 'polypeptide(L)'
;MDDLTWTLKQLCRRNRDGSFATQADRQRSLTLMARQLRDAGFNQMQARSLKGKHVDALLSQWQAQGLSTGTLKNRLSHLRWWAEKIGKGGLLPADNRQLGIPERQYSTNQSKAQTLDERLDTIRDPYVKMSLRLQAAFGLRRQECIKFQPTWADRGDHIALKGSWTKGGKPRSVPITTPQQRAVLDVARTLARAGSLIPAHKSYIQQQHVYDGQCKAAGLSNMHGLRHQYAQARYEALTGWQAPAAGGPTARDLTPAQRQIDAQARQIISHELGHERPQIVTLYVGR
;
A
#
# COMPACT_ATOMS: atom_id res chain seq x y z
N MET A 1 -10.00 -24.50 -18.43
CA MET A 1 -8.98 -23.44 -18.30
C MET A 1 -8.20 -23.44 -19.61
N ASP A 2 -8.17 -22.34 -20.35
CA ASP A 2 -7.48 -22.29 -21.65
C ASP A 2 -5.95 -22.43 -21.53
N ASP A 3 -5.31 -22.82 -22.65
CA ASP A 3 -3.89 -23.12 -22.74
C ASP A 3 -3.00 -21.94 -22.36
N LEU A 4 -3.38 -20.73 -22.74
CA LEU A 4 -2.63 -19.52 -22.39
C LEU A 4 -2.65 -19.31 -20.88
N THR A 5 -3.82 -19.38 -20.25
CA THR A 5 -3.96 -19.25 -18.79
C THR A 5 -3.15 -20.32 -18.07
N TRP A 6 -3.18 -21.57 -18.54
CA TRP A 6 -2.42 -22.66 -17.92
C TRP A 6 -0.91 -22.46 -18.07
N THR A 7 -0.42 -22.16 -19.28
CA THR A 7 1.02 -21.96 -19.53
C THR A 7 1.58 -20.76 -18.78
N LEU A 8 0.82 -19.67 -18.63
CA LEU A 8 1.19 -18.52 -17.80
C LEU A 8 1.26 -18.86 -16.31
N LYS A 9 0.34 -19.68 -15.80
CA LYS A 9 0.43 -20.17 -14.41
C LYS A 9 1.69 -21.02 -14.20
N GLN A 10 2.05 -21.89 -15.15
CA GLN A 10 3.30 -22.64 -15.07
C GLN A 10 4.52 -21.72 -15.10
N LEU A 11 4.50 -20.67 -15.94
CA LEU A 11 5.55 -19.66 -16.00
C LEU A 11 5.74 -18.96 -14.64
N CYS A 12 4.65 -18.56 -13.98
CA CYS A 12 4.71 -17.99 -12.63
C CYS A 12 5.26 -18.97 -11.59
N ARG A 13 4.85 -20.25 -11.64
CA ARG A 13 5.31 -21.27 -10.69
C ARG A 13 6.82 -21.51 -10.77
N ARG A 14 7.37 -21.48 -11.99
CA ARG A 14 8.81 -21.67 -12.27
C ARG A 14 9.65 -20.42 -11.96
N ASN A 15 9.03 -19.23 -11.90
CA ASN A 15 9.72 -17.96 -11.72
C ASN A 15 9.14 -17.16 -10.53
N ARG A 16 9.65 -17.45 -9.33
CA ARG A 16 9.14 -16.93 -8.05
C ARG A 16 9.76 -15.57 -7.66
N ASP A 17 9.88 -14.67 -8.63
CA ASP A 17 10.49 -13.35 -8.41
C ASP A 17 9.64 -12.49 -7.45
N GLY A 18 10.28 -11.82 -6.50
CA GLY A 18 9.61 -10.89 -5.57
C GLY A 18 8.76 -11.56 -4.49
N SER A 19 8.04 -10.74 -3.71
CA SER A 19 7.26 -11.21 -2.56
C SER A 19 6.07 -12.09 -2.96
N PHE A 20 5.54 -12.90 -2.03
CA PHE A 20 4.33 -13.70 -2.27
C PHE A 20 3.15 -12.88 -2.80
N ALA A 21 2.95 -11.65 -2.29
CA ALA A 21 1.92 -10.74 -2.79
C ALA A 21 2.18 -10.32 -4.25
N THR A 22 3.44 -9.98 -4.58
CA THR A 22 3.86 -9.65 -5.95
C THR A 22 3.62 -10.82 -6.91
N GLN A 23 3.95 -12.05 -6.48
CA GLN A 23 3.72 -13.26 -7.27
C GLN A 23 2.22 -13.49 -7.50
N ALA A 24 1.39 -13.35 -6.46
CA ALA A 24 -0.06 -13.48 -6.57
C ALA A 24 -0.68 -12.39 -7.48
N ASP A 25 -0.26 -11.13 -7.34
CA ASP A 25 -0.70 -10.01 -8.18
C ASP A 25 -0.37 -10.25 -9.65
N ARG A 26 0.85 -10.71 -9.92
CA ARG A 26 1.29 -11.06 -11.26
C ARG A 26 0.46 -12.18 -11.85
N GLN A 27 0.26 -13.28 -11.12
CA GLN A 27 -0.55 -14.40 -11.60
C GLN A 27 -1.99 -13.98 -11.91
N ARG A 28 -2.61 -13.15 -11.05
CA ARG A 28 -3.95 -12.58 -11.30
C ARG A 28 -3.97 -11.72 -12.57
N SER A 29 -2.98 -10.83 -12.71
CA SER A 29 -2.87 -9.94 -13.86
C SER A 29 -2.65 -10.70 -15.17
N LEU A 30 -1.81 -11.73 -15.18
CA LEU A 30 -1.56 -12.56 -16.37
C LEU A 30 -2.78 -13.43 -16.73
N THR A 31 -3.50 -13.93 -15.72
CA THR A 31 -4.78 -14.63 -15.96
C THR A 31 -5.82 -13.70 -16.60
N LEU A 32 -5.89 -12.44 -16.15
CA LEU A 32 -6.75 -11.43 -16.77
C LEU A 32 -6.34 -11.15 -18.22
N MET A 33 -5.04 -10.96 -18.48
CA MET A 33 -4.52 -10.75 -19.84
C MET A 33 -4.86 -11.91 -20.78
N ALA A 34 -4.73 -13.15 -20.30
CA ALA A 34 -5.08 -14.34 -21.07
C ALA A 34 -6.56 -14.32 -21.50
N ARG A 35 -7.45 -14.01 -20.55
CA ARG A 35 -8.89 -13.84 -20.84
C ARG A 35 -9.12 -12.74 -21.86
N GLN A 36 -8.51 -11.57 -21.67
CA GLN A 36 -8.66 -10.42 -22.56
C GLN A 36 -8.19 -10.69 -23.99
N LEU A 37 -7.07 -11.40 -24.15
CA LEU A 37 -6.56 -11.78 -25.47
C LEU A 37 -7.50 -12.77 -26.17
N ARG A 38 -8.05 -13.73 -25.43
CA ARG A 38 -9.05 -14.66 -25.95
C ARG A 38 -10.34 -13.93 -26.37
N ASP A 39 -10.83 -13.02 -25.54
CA ASP A 39 -12.02 -12.22 -25.83
C ASP A 39 -11.80 -11.30 -27.05
N ALA A 40 -10.55 -10.91 -27.32
CA ALA A 40 -10.13 -10.19 -28.53
C ALA A 40 -9.88 -11.09 -29.75
N GLY A 41 -10.22 -12.39 -29.68
CA GLY A 41 -10.12 -13.34 -30.79
C GLY A 41 -8.76 -14.03 -30.95
N PHE A 42 -7.79 -13.79 -30.06
CA PHE A 42 -6.52 -14.50 -30.06
C PHE A 42 -6.66 -15.88 -29.40
N ASN A 43 -7.15 -16.83 -30.17
CA ASN A 43 -7.32 -18.22 -29.76
C ASN A 43 -6.01 -19.02 -29.88
N GLN A 44 -5.94 -20.16 -29.20
CA GLN A 44 -4.81 -21.11 -29.27
C GLN A 44 -3.44 -20.51 -28.90
N MET A 45 -3.43 -19.50 -28.03
CA MET A 45 -2.19 -18.92 -27.54
C MET A 45 -1.56 -19.79 -26.45
N GLN A 46 -0.23 -19.76 -26.39
CA GLN A 46 0.58 -20.19 -25.26
C GLN A 46 1.43 -19.02 -24.77
N ALA A 47 2.05 -19.14 -23.59
CA ALA A 47 2.90 -18.09 -23.04
C ALA A 47 4.00 -17.62 -24.04
N ARG A 48 4.59 -18.51 -24.84
CA ARG A 48 5.62 -18.17 -25.84
C ARG A 48 5.07 -17.42 -27.06
N SER A 49 3.75 -17.47 -27.29
CA SER A 49 3.08 -16.90 -28.46
C SER A 49 2.99 -15.37 -28.44
N LEU A 50 3.35 -14.70 -27.33
CA LEU A 50 3.28 -13.24 -27.20
C LEU A 50 4.06 -12.54 -28.33
N LYS A 51 3.45 -11.52 -28.95
CA LYS A 51 3.91 -10.75 -30.12
C LYS A 51 3.32 -9.33 -30.01
N GLY A 52 3.81 -8.39 -30.82
CA GLY A 52 3.41 -6.98 -30.79
C GLY A 52 1.89 -6.79 -30.83
N LYS A 53 1.22 -7.42 -31.81
CA LYS A 53 -0.25 -7.39 -31.96
C LYS A 53 -1.04 -7.75 -30.69
N HIS A 54 -0.50 -8.63 -29.84
CA HIS A 54 -1.15 -9.01 -28.57
C HIS A 54 -0.99 -7.91 -27.52
N VAL A 55 0.19 -7.27 -27.50
CA VAL A 55 0.45 -6.09 -26.65
C VAL A 55 -0.46 -4.95 -27.07
N ASP A 56 -0.56 -4.68 -28.37
CA ASP A 56 -1.36 -3.59 -28.92
C ASP A 56 -2.85 -3.77 -28.61
N ALA A 57 -3.37 -5.00 -28.75
CA ALA A 57 -4.75 -5.32 -28.40
C ALA A 57 -5.04 -5.11 -26.90
N LEU A 58 -4.13 -5.56 -26.01
CA LEU A 58 -4.27 -5.34 -24.57
C LEU A 58 -4.23 -3.85 -24.22
N LEU A 59 -3.29 -3.10 -24.79
CA LEU A 59 -3.16 -1.66 -24.56
C LEU A 59 -4.39 -0.89 -25.02
N SER A 60 -4.85 -1.15 -26.25
CA SER A 60 -6.04 -0.52 -26.82
C SER A 60 -7.27 -0.78 -25.94
N GLN A 61 -7.45 -2.03 -25.51
CA GLN A 61 -8.55 -2.38 -24.60
C GLN A 61 -8.43 -1.68 -23.25
N TRP A 62 -7.24 -1.59 -22.66
CA TRP A 62 -7.06 -0.93 -21.36
C TRP A 62 -7.24 0.58 -21.43
N GLN A 63 -6.86 1.21 -22.54
CA GLN A 63 -7.09 2.62 -22.80
C GLN A 63 -8.59 2.90 -22.98
N ALA A 64 -9.30 2.08 -23.77
CA ALA A 64 -10.74 2.18 -23.95
C ALA A 64 -11.52 1.99 -22.64
N GLN A 65 -10.98 1.21 -21.70
CA GLN A 65 -11.56 1.03 -20.35
C GLN A 65 -11.38 2.25 -19.42
N GLY A 66 -10.62 3.28 -19.82
CA GLY A 66 -10.38 4.45 -18.98
C GLY A 66 -9.67 4.11 -17.66
N LEU A 67 -8.81 3.09 -17.64
CA LEU A 67 -8.13 2.66 -16.42
C LEU A 67 -7.21 3.74 -15.87
N SER A 68 -7.08 3.81 -14.55
CA SER A 68 -6.12 4.72 -13.92
C SER A 68 -4.68 4.45 -14.35
N THR A 69 -3.87 5.51 -14.48
CA THR A 69 -2.44 5.42 -14.84
C THR A 69 -1.66 4.42 -14.00
N GLY A 70 -1.98 4.32 -12.71
CA GLY A 70 -1.35 3.33 -11.81
C GLY A 70 -1.69 1.89 -12.18
N THR A 71 -2.94 1.62 -12.58
CA THR A 71 -3.38 0.29 -13.02
C THR A 71 -2.72 -0.09 -14.34
N LEU A 72 -2.66 0.84 -15.30
CA LEU A 72 -1.97 0.65 -16.58
C LEU A 72 -0.49 0.30 -16.38
N LYS A 73 0.22 1.07 -15.55
CA LYS A 73 1.63 0.81 -15.24
C LYS A 73 1.84 -0.55 -14.56
N ASN A 74 0.99 -0.94 -13.63
CA ASN A 74 1.07 -2.26 -12.98
C ASN A 74 0.87 -3.40 -13.99
N ARG A 75 -0.15 -3.30 -14.86
CA ARG A 75 -0.39 -4.30 -15.91
C ARG A 75 0.80 -4.36 -16.87
N LEU A 76 1.34 -3.21 -17.27
CA LEU A 76 2.55 -3.15 -18.11
C LEU A 76 3.76 -3.81 -17.46
N SER A 77 3.99 -3.60 -16.15
CA SER A 77 5.09 -4.27 -15.45
C SER A 77 4.96 -5.80 -15.51
N HIS A 78 3.75 -6.34 -15.36
CA HIS A 78 3.52 -7.77 -15.50
C HIS A 78 3.64 -8.27 -16.95
N LEU A 79 3.22 -7.47 -17.92
CA LEU A 79 3.35 -7.79 -19.35
C LEU A 79 4.82 -7.79 -19.79
N ARG A 80 5.62 -6.81 -19.34
CA ARG A 80 7.08 -6.79 -19.55
C ARG A 80 7.76 -7.97 -18.90
N TRP A 81 7.38 -8.31 -17.66
CA TRP A 81 7.88 -9.52 -17.01
C TRP A 81 7.55 -10.78 -17.81
N TRP A 82 6.32 -10.90 -18.34
CA TRP A 82 5.96 -12.03 -19.20
C TRP A 82 6.85 -12.06 -20.44
N ALA A 83 7.02 -10.93 -21.14
CA ALA A 83 7.86 -10.83 -22.32
C ALA A 83 9.34 -11.19 -22.02
N GLU A 84 9.89 -10.71 -20.91
CA GLU A 84 11.24 -11.07 -20.44
C GLU A 84 11.39 -12.59 -20.26
N LYS A 85 10.48 -13.24 -19.51
CA LYS A 85 10.59 -14.68 -19.19
C LYS A 85 10.44 -15.61 -20.38
N ILE A 86 10.00 -15.11 -21.53
CA ILE A 86 9.94 -15.88 -22.78
C ILE A 86 11.03 -15.45 -23.78
N GLY A 87 12.01 -14.65 -23.35
CA GLY A 87 13.13 -14.20 -24.19
C GLY A 87 12.79 -13.05 -25.15
N LYS A 88 11.70 -12.32 -24.89
CA LYS A 88 11.20 -11.21 -25.71
C LYS A 88 11.20 -9.88 -24.96
N GLY A 89 12.21 -9.62 -24.13
CA GLY A 89 12.27 -8.42 -23.28
C GLY A 89 12.17 -7.09 -24.05
N GLY A 90 12.66 -7.04 -25.29
CA GLY A 90 12.55 -5.86 -26.17
C GLY A 90 11.19 -5.68 -26.86
N LEU A 91 10.19 -6.50 -26.56
CA LEU A 91 8.88 -6.43 -27.21
C LEU A 91 8.10 -5.15 -26.86
N LEU A 92 8.35 -4.59 -25.67
CA LEU A 92 7.75 -3.34 -25.23
C LEU A 92 8.85 -2.32 -25.00
N PRO A 93 8.66 -1.05 -25.41
CA PRO A 93 9.61 0.01 -25.09
C PRO A 93 9.72 0.20 -23.58
N ALA A 94 10.90 0.62 -23.13
CA ALA A 94 11.16 0.89 -21.71
C ALA A 94 10.38 2.12 -21.22
N ASP A 95 10.26 3.15 -22.07
CA ASP A 95 9.52 4.37 -21.78
C ASP A 95 8.01 4.16 -21.98
N ASN A 96 7.22 4.37 -20.92
CA ASN A 96 5.77 4.26 -20.97
C ASN A 96 5.12 5.34 -21.84
N ARG A 97 5.77 6.48 -22.08
CA ARG A 97 5.25 7.56 -22.92
C ARG A 97 5.10 7.12 -24.38
N GLN A 98 5.98 6.24 -24.85
CA GLN A 98 5.90 5.62 -26.18
C GLN A 98 4.67 4.71 -26.33
N LEU A 99 4.05 4.32 -25.21
CA LEU A 99 2.83 3.51 -25.17
C LEU A 99 1.58 4.37 -24.88
N GLY A 100 1.68 5.70 -24.97
CA GLY A 100 0.59 6.62 -24.68
C GLY A 100 0.15 6.62 -23.21
N ILE A 101 1.01 6.14 -22.29
CA ILE A 101 0.68 6.08 -20.86
C ILE A 101 1.35 7.25 -20.14
N PRO A 102 0.55 8.18 -19.57
CA PRO A 102 1.09 9.40 -18.98
C PRO A 102 1.91 9.12 -17.72
N GLU A 103 2.66 10.13 -17.28
CA GLU A 103 3.26 10.10 -15.96
C GLU A 103 2.20 10.06 -14.87
N ARG A 104 2.54 9.45 -13.74
CA ARG A 104 1.61 9.35 -12.63
C ARG A 104 1.73 10.66 -11.85
N GLN A 105 0.66 11.44 -11.79
CA GLN A 105 0.58 12.53 -10.83
C GLN A 105 0.39 11.94 -9.43
N TYR A 106 1.35 12.20 -8.55
CA TYR A 106 1.41 11.58 -7.22
C TYR A 106 0.72 12.43 -6.14
N SER A 107 0.69 13.76 -6.28
CA SER A 107 0.11 14.69 -5.30
C SER A 107 -1.00 15.53 -5.94
N THR A 108 -2.23 15.39 -5.44
CA THR A 108 -3.37 16.25 -5.82
C THR A 108 -3.62 17.34 -4.78
N ASN A 109 -2.78 17.45 -3.74
CA ASN A 109 -3.01 18.26 -2.52
C ASN A 109 -4.38 18.06 -1.87
N GLN A 110 -5.09 16.98 -2.21
CA GLN A 110 -6.35 16.61 -1.57
C GLN A 110 -6.06 15.63 -0.44
N SER A 111 -6.58 15.94 0.76
CA SER A 111 -6.46 15.04 1.89
C SER A 111 -7.18 13.72 1.64
N LYS A 112 -6.49 12.63 1.96
CA LYS A 112 -7.08 11.28 2.08
C LYS A 112 -7.17 10.84 3.54
N ALA A 113 -6.98 11.78 4.46
CA ALA A 113 -7.03 11.53 5.88
C ALA A 113 -8.43 11.06 6.28
N GLN A 114 -8.47 10.11 7.20
CA GLN A 114 -9.68 9.59 7.79
C GLN A 114 -9.47 9.48 9.28
N THR A 115 -10.53 9.71 10.05
CA THR A 115 -10.59 9.43 11.47
C THR A 115 -11.39 8.16 11.72
N LEU A 116 -11.25 7.59 12.91
CA LEU A 116 -12.17 6.56 13.38
C LEU A 116 -13.42 7.27 13.90
N ASP A 117 -14.58 6.79 13.49
CA ASP A 117 -15.89 7.27 13.91
C ASP A 117 -16.67 6.16 14.62
N GLU A 118 -17.95 6.40 14.90
CA GLU A 118 -18.85 5.47 15.59
C GLU A 118 -18.98 4.10 14.90
N ARG A 119 -18.66 4.00 13.59
CA ARG A 119 -18.67 2.71 12.89
C ARG A 119 -17.65 1.74 13.46
N LEU A 120 -16.60 2.23 14.13
CA LEU A 120 -15.66 1.37 14.84
C LEU A 120 -16.35 0.48 15.87
N ASP A 121 -17.45 0.92 16.48
CA ASP A 121 -18.16 0.16 17.49
C ASP A 121 -18.91 -1.05 16.94
N THR A 122 -19.24 -1.01 15.64
CA THR A 122 -19.84 -2.14 14.92
C THR A 122 -18.86 -3.29 14.65
N ILE A 123 -17.54 -3.05 14.81
CA ILE A 123 -16.50 -4.08 14.68
C ILE A 123 -16.56 -5.01 15.89
N ARG A 124 -16.87 -6.29 15.63
CA ARG A 124 -17.08 -7.32 16.66
C ARG A 124 -15.79 -8.01 17.08
N ASP A 125 -14.84 -8.19 16.16
CA ASP A 125 -13.56 -8.83 16.50
C ASP A 125 -12.66 -7.81 17.22
N PRO A 126 -12.28 -8.07 18.50
CA PRO A 126 -11.52 -7.11 19.30
C PRO A 126 -10.11 -6.86 18.74
N TYR A 127 -9.52 -7.84 18.05
CA TYR A 127 -8.21 -7.69 17.42
C TYR A 127 -8.28 -6.81 16.17
N VAL A 128 -9.38 -6.86 15.41
CA VAL A 128 -9.64 -5.92 14.30
C VAL A 128 -9.82 -4.51 14.85
N LYS A 129 -10.66 -4.34 15.87
CA LYS A 129 -10.87 -3.04 16.54
C LYS A 129 -9.55 -2.45 17.05
N MET A 130 -8.70 -3.28 17.66
CA MET A 130 -7.38 -2.85 18.14
C MET A 130 -6.41 -2.51 17.00
N SER A 131 -6.43 -3.28 15.91
CA SER A 131 -5.62 -3.02 14.72
C SER A 131 -5.93 -1.65 14.12
N LEU A 132 -7.21 -1.28 14.04
CA LEU A 132 -7.67 0.03 13.58
C LEU A 132 -7.21 1.16 14.51
N ARG A 133 -7.32 0.98 15.83
CA ARG A 133 -6.84 1.95 16.83
C ARG A 133 -5.34 2.19 16.72
N LEU A 134 -4.53 1.14 16.56
CA LEU A 134 -3.09 1.27 16.33
C LEU A 134 -2.75 1.95 15.00
N GLN A 135 -3.53 1.70 13.93
CA GLN A 135 -3.37 2.42 12.67
C GLN A 135 -3.62 3.92 12.83
N ALA A 136 -4.67 4.31 13.56
CA ALA A 136 -4.97 5.71 13.83
C ALA A 136 -3.90 6.37 14.71
N ALA A 137 -3.49 5.71 15.80
CA ALA A 137 -2.58 6.28 16.79
C ALA A 137 -1.12 6.39 16.30
N PHE A 138 -0.64 5.46 15.48
CA PHE A 138 0.78 5.37 15.08
C PHE A 138 1.00 5.36 13.56
N GLY A 139 -0.07 5.60 12.79
CA GLY A 139 -0.01 5.56 11.33
C GLY A 139 0.44 4.21 10.78
N LEU A 140 0.22 3.09 11.48
CA LEU A 140 0.70 1.77 11.02
C LEU A 140 0.04 1.33 9.71
N ARG A 141 0.71 0.46 8.95
CA ARG A 141 0.08 -0.27 7.85
C ARG A 141 -0.75 -1.43 8.40
N ARG A 142 -1.79 -1.85 7.68
CA ARG A 142 -2.65 -3.00 8.03
C ARG A 142 -1.85 -4.25 8.44
N GLN A 143 -0.81 -4.60 7.70
CA GLN A 143 0.01 -5.76 8.04
C GLN A 143 0.81 -5.54 9.33
N GLU A 144 1.31 -4.33 9.54
CA GLU A 144 2.11 -3.98 10.73
C GLU A 144 1.25 -4.03 11.99
N CYS A 145 0.02 -3.51 11.96
CA CYS A 145 -0.89 -3.57 13.11
C CYS A 145 -1.39 -5.00 13.39
N ILE A 146 -1.75 -5.80 12.39
CA ILE A 146 -2.19 -7.19 12.61
C ILE A 146 -1.05 -8.03 13.23
N LYS A 147 0.19 -7.86 12.75
CA LYS A 147 1.37 -8.57 13.29
C LYS A 147 1.91 -7.98 14.60
N PHE A 148 1.36 -6.86 15.06
CA PHE A 148 1.88 -6.10 16.19
C PHE A 148 1.83 -6.94 17.47
N GLN A 149 2.96 -6.98 18.19
CA GLN A 149 3.11 -7.65 19.48
C GLN A 149 3.34 -6.58 20.55
N PRO A 150 2.31 -6.14 21.30
CA PRO A 150 2.39 -4.95 22.17
C PRO A 150 3.50 -5.03 23.21
N THR A 151 3.65 -6.18 23.86
CA THR A 151 4.68 -6.39 24.90
C THR A 151 6.10 -6.27 24.35
N TRP A 152 6.34 -6.69 23.10
CA TRP A 152 7.65 -6.52 22.46
C TRP A 152 7.81 -5.14 21.83
N ALA A 153 6.76 -4.58 21.24
CA ALA A 153 6.86 -3.37 20.43
C ALA A 153 7.02 -2.12 21.29
N ASP A 154 6.34 -2.04 22.43
CA ASP A 154 6.42 -0.89 23.32
C ASP A 154 7.77 -0.84 24.05
N ARG A 155 8.50 0.27 23.85
CA ARG A 155 9.81 0.55 24.44
C ARG A 155 9.78 1.66 25.49
N GLY A 156 8.58 2.12 25.88
CA GLY A 156 8.39 3.19 26.85
C GLY A 156 8.16 4.55 26.20
N ASP A 157 9.15 5.08 25.48
CA ASP A 157 9.09 6.37 24.79
C ASP A 157 8.74 6.24 23.29
N HIS A 158 8.83 5.04 22.74
CA HIS A 158 8.50 4.76 21.34
C HIS A 158 7.98 3.32 21.16
N ILE A 159 7.39 3.05 20.00
CA ILE A 159 7.17 1.68 19.52
C ILE A 159 8.25 1.29 18.52
N ALA A 160 8.73 0.05 18.61
CA ALA A 160 9.61 -0.58 17.63
C ALA A 160 8.82 -1.55 16.75
N LEU A 161 9.12 -1.56 15.45
CA LEU A 161 8.53 -2.49 14.48
C LEU A 161 9.60 -3.40 13.88
N LYS A 162 9.38 -4.72 13.95
CA LYS A 162 10.26 -5.71 13.32
C LYS A 162 10.21 -5.58 11.79
N GLY A 163 11.34 -5.81 11.13
CA GLY A 163 11.40 -5.86 9.67
C GLY A 163 10.45 -6.90 9.05
N SER A 164 10.23 -8.04 9.73
CA SER A 164 9.28 -9.08 9.30
C SER A 164 7.81 -8.64 9.32
N TRP A 165 7.50 -7.49 9.91
CA TRP A 165 6.16 -6.88 9.95
C TRP A 165 5.98 -5.83 8.86
N THR A 166 7.06 -5.10 8.55
CA THR A 166 7.03 -3.95 7.65
C THR A 166 7.17 -4.33 6.19
N LYS A 167 6.82 -3.40 5.31
CA LYS A 167 7.04 -3.56 3.87
C LYS A 167 8.53 -3.47 3.57
N GLY A 168 9.07 -4.46 2.84
CA GLY A 168 10.46 -4.46 2.41
C GLY A 168 11.47 -4.86 3.48
N GLY A 169 11.02 -5.38 4.64
CA GLY A 169 11.93 -5.94 5.64
C GLY A 169 12.64 -4.92 6.53
N LYS A 170 12.30 -3.63 6.42
CA LYS A 170 13.02 -2.55 7.09
C LYS A 170 12.42 -2.24 8.46
N PRO A 171 13.13 -2.48 9.58
CA PRO A 171 12.65 -2.09 10.90
C PRO A 171 12.54 -0.56 11.01
N ARG A 172 11.64 -0.08 11.87
CA ARG A 172 11.48 1.36 12.14
C ARG A 172 10.90 1.57 13.54
N SER A 173 11.04 2.78 14.06
CA SER A 173 10.37 3.22 15.28
C SER A 173 9.33 4.31 15.01
N VAL A 174 8.38 4.46 15.93
CA VAL A 174 7.46 5.60 15.97
C VAL A 174 7.41 6.12 17.40
N PRO A 175 7.66 7.42 17.64
CA PRO A 175 7.65 7.97 18.99
C PRO A 175 6.24 7.95 19.58
N ILE A 176 6.18 7.90 20.91
CA ILE A 176 4.94 8.10 21.68
C ILE A 176 4.97 9.55 22.13
N THR A 177 4.15 10.38 21.50
CA THR A 177 4.12 11.84 21.71
C THR A 177 2.81 12.30 22.35
N THR A 178 1.86 11.40 22.57
CA THR A 178 0.53 11.74 23.13
C THR A 178 0.09 10.74 24.20
N PRO A 179 -0.67 11.17 25.22
CA PRO A 179 -1.30 10.26 26.19
C PRO A 179 -2.23 9.23 25.54
N GLN A 180 -2.89 9.59 24.43
CA GLN A 180 -3.79 8.70 23.70
C GLN A 180 -3.03 7.52 23.07
N GLN A 181 -1.84 7.74 22.53
CA GLN A 181 -0.98 6.66 22.02
C GLN A 181 -0.60 5.67 23.13
N ARG A 182 -0.26 6.19 24.33
CA ARG A 182 0.02 5.36 25.52
C ARG A 182 -1.20 4.52 25.90
N ALA A 183 -2.37 5.13 26.04
CA ALA A 183 -3.61 4.43 26.37
C ALA A 183 -3.94 3.32 25.34
N VAL A 184 -3.74 3.57 24.04
CA VAL A 184 -3.95 2.55 23.00
C VAL A 184 -3.00 1.35 23.18
N LEU A 185 -1.75 1.57 23.56
CA LEU A 185 -0.79 0.49 23.82
C LEU A 185 -1.17 -0.33 25.04
N ASP A 186 -1.65 0.31 26.10
CA ASP A 186 -2.04 -0.38 27.34
C ASP A 186 -3.25 -1.31 27.11
N VAL A 187 -4.23 -0.85 26.32
CA VAL A 187 -5.36 -1.69 25.90
C VAL A 187 -4.88 -2.82 24.97
N ALA A 188 -3.98 -2.53 24.03
CA ALA A 188 -3.43 -3.55 23.14
C ALA A 188 -2.66 -4.63 23.93
N ARG A 189 -1.86 -4.24 24.94
CA ARG A 189 -1.13 -5.16 25.82
C ARG A 189 -2.10 -6.03 26.63
N THR A 190 -3.18 -5.46 27.14
CA THR A 190 -4.22 -6.21 27.86
C THR A 190 -4.86 -7.28 26.95
N LEU A 191 -5.18 -6.92 25.71
CA LEU A 191 -5.83 -7.82 24.74
C LEU A 191 -4.89 -8.94 24.24
N ALA A 192 -3.68 -8.58 23.80
CA ALA A 192 -2.77 -9.51 23.14
C ALA A 192 -1.81 -10.22 24.09
N ARG A 193 -1.60 -9.67 25.31
CA ARG A 193 -0.59 -10.12 26.27
C ARG A 193 0.79 -10.23 25.61
N ALA A 194 1.41 -11.40 25.64
CA ALA A 194 2.69 -11.66 24.98
C ALA A 194 2.56 -11.95 23.46
N GLY A 195 1.33 -12.12 22.96
CA GLY A 195 1.04 -12.48 21.57
C GLY A 195 0.97 -11.28 20.63
N SER A 196 0.64 -11.59 19.36
CA SER A 196 0.33 -10.57 18.34
C SER A 196 -1.17 -10.27 18.28
N LEU A 197 -1.58 -9.29 17.46
CA LEU A 197 -3.00 -9.10 17.10
C LEU A 197 -3.55 -10.13 16.08
N ILE A 198 -2.96 -11.32 16.07
CA ILE A 198 -3.45 -12.51 15.42
C ILE A 198 -3.89 -13.47 16.55
N PRO A 199 -5.18 -13.83 16.63
CA PRO A 199 -5.64 -14.84 17.57
C PRO A 199 -4.84 -16.13 17.45
N ALA A 200 -4.56 -16.81 18.57
CA ALA A 200 -3.67 -17.98 18.61
C ALA A 200 -4.08 -19.12 17.65
N HIS A 201 -5.38 -19.27 17.37
CA HIS A 201 -5.94 -20.29 16.48
C HIS A 201 -6.01 -19.86 15.00
N LYS A 202 -5.49 -18.67 14.65
CA LYS A 202 -5.51 -18.13 13.28
C LYS A 202 -4.11 -17.92 12.74
N SER A 203 -3.99 -18.13 11.44
CA SER A 203 -2.88 -17.60 10.64
C SER A 203 -3.05 -16.10 10.35
N TYR A 204 -1.97 -15.45 9.93
CA TYR A 204 -2.02 -14.06 9.47
C TYR A 204 -3.06 -13.83 8.36
N ILE A 205 -3.13 -14.73 7.37
CA ILE A 205 -4.05 -14.57 6.23
C ILE A 205 -5.51 -14.68 6.69
N GLN A 206 -5.82 -15.63 7.59
CA GLN A 206 -7.16 -15.76 8.16
C GLN A 206 -7.54 -14.48 8.93
N GLN A 207 -6.65 -13.95 9.78
CA GLN A 207 -6.95 -12.71 10.49
C GLN A 207 -7.04 -11.49 9.57
N GLN A 208 -6.23 -11.42 8.52
CA GLN A 208 -6.34 -10.37 7.50
C GLN A 208 -7.70 -10.42 6.78
N HIS A 209 -8.21 -11.62 6.48
CA HIS A 209 -9.56 -11.76 5.89
C HIS A 209 -10.66 -11.33 6.86
N VAL A 210 -10.53 -11.61 8.16
CA VAL A 210 -11.47 -11.14 9.18
C VAL A 210 -11.43 -9.62 9.28
N TYR A 211 -10.23 -9.02 9.30
CA TYR A 211 -10.05 -7.57 9.25
C TYR A 211 -10.77 -6.96 8.04
N ASP A 212 -10.49 -7.48 6.84
CA ASP A 212 -11.03 -6.93 5.59
C ASP A 212 -12.56 -7.11 5.52
N GLY A 213 -13.05 -8.27 5.94
CA GLY A 213 -14.48 -8.59 5.98
C GLY A 213 -15.27 -7.72 6.95
N GLN A 214 -14.75 -7.51 8.18
CA GLN A 214 -15.43 -6.66 9.16
C GLN A 214 -15.36 -5.18 8.81
N CYS A 215 -14.23 -4.69 8.30
CA CYS A 215 -14.15 -3.31 7.79
C CYS A 215 -15.21 -3.10 6.70
N LYS A 216 -15.29 -4.03 5.73
CA LYS A 216 -16.30 -3.96 4.67
C LYS A 216 -17.74 -3.98 5.23
N ALA A 217 -18.04 -4.89 6.16
CA ALA A 217 -19.37 -5.00 6.77
C ALA A 217 -19.77 -3.74 7.56
N ALA A 218 -18.79 -3.08 8.20
CA ALA A 218 -18.98 -1.81 8.90
C ALA A 218 -19.00 -0.57 7.97
N GLY A 219 -18.89 -0.75 6.65
CA GLY A 219 -18.78 0.37 5.71
C GLY A 219 -17.45 1.15 5.82
N LEU A 220 -16.45 0.60 6.52
CA LEU A 220 -15.12 1.17 6.64
C LEU A 220 -14.30 0.79 5.39
N SER A 221 -13.94 1.80 4.61
CA SER A 221 -13.12 1.64 3.40
C SER A 221 -11.93 2.58 3.43
N ASN A 222 -10.91 2.27 2.63
CA ASN A 222 -9.71 3.10 2.46
C ASN A 222 -8.90 3.36 3.73
N MET A 223 -8.84 2.40 4.67
CA MET A 223 -8.19 2.54 5.99
C MET A 223 -6.70 2.93 6.00
N HIS A 224 -6.08 3.03 4.83
CA HIS A 224 -4.83 3.78 4.71
C HIS A 224 -5.00 5.28 5.06
N GLY A 225 -6.22 5.82 5.01
CA GLY A 225 -6.55 7.19 5.40
C GLY A 225 -6.23 7.50 6.86
N LEU A 226 -6.30 6.52 7.77
CA LEU A 226 -5.84 6.68 9.16
C LEU A 226 -4.36 7.04 9.24
N ARG A 227 -3.56 6.48 8.33
CA ARG A 227 -2.13 6.81 8.24
C ARG A 227 -1.89 8.17 7.59
N HIS A 228 -2.75 8.62 6.69
CA HIS A 228 -2.75 10.01 6.21
C HIS A 228 -3.06 10.97 7.36
N GLN A 229 -4.07 10.67 8.19
CA GLN A 229 -4.42 11.47 9.36
C GLN A 229 -3.25 11.55 10.36
N TYR A 230 -2.62 10.42 10.68
CA TYR A 230 -1.42 10.40 11.53
C TYR A 230 -0.31 11.33 10.98
N ALA A 231 0.00 11.21 9.69
CA ALA A 231 1.06 12.00 9.07
C ALA A 231 0.75 13.50 9.07
N GLN A 232 -0.52 13.88 8.85
CA GLN A 232 -0.95 15.29 8.87
C GLN A 232 -0.93 15.87 10.28
N ALA A 233 -1.45 15.15 11.27
CA ALA A 233 -1.39 15.56 12.67
C ALA A 233 0.05 15.66 13.18
N ARG A 234 0.91 14.71 12.79
CA ARG A 234 2.34 14.74 13.14
C ARG A 234 3.06 15.92 12.49
N TYR A 235 2.72 16.22 11.23
CA TYR A 235 3.25 17.39 10.53
C TYR A 235 2.89 18.66 11.28
N GLU A 236 1.61 18.86 11.59
CA GLU A 236 1.14 20.04 12.34
C GLU A 236 1.80 20.16 13.71
N ALA A 237 1.97 19.05 14.43
CA ALA A 237 2.68 19.05 15.72
C ALA A 237 4.18 19.42 15.60
N LEU A 238 4.81 19.15 14.46
CA LEU A 238 6.24 19.45 14.23
C LEU A 238 6.46 20.86 13.67
N THR A 239 5.53 21.36 12.86
CA THR A 239 5.67 22.65 12.20
C THR A 239 4.93 23.78 12.94
N GLY A 240 3.83 23.47 13.61
CA GLY A 240 2.91 24.45 14.18
C GLY A 240 1.83 24.91 13.20
N TRP A 241 1.73 24.32 12.00
CA TRP A 241 0.67 24.64 11.02
C TRP A 241 0.19 23.40 10.27
N GLN A 242 -1.04 23.45 9.78
CA GLN A 242 -1.65 22.35 9.03
C GLN A 242 -0.82 21.94 7.80
N ALA A 243 -0.88 20.67 7.46
CA ALA A 243 -0.27 20.16 6.22
C ALA A 243 -0.92 20.79 4.98
N PRO A 244 -0.17 21.02 3.87
CA PRO A 244 -0.75 21.53 2.62
C PRO A 244 -1.96 20.73 2.13
N ALA A 245 -1.94 19.39 2.25
CA ALA A 245 -3.07 18.54 1.87
C ALA A 245 -4.33 18.75 2.72
N ALA A 246 -4.18 19.33 3.91
CA ALA A 246 -5.26 19.65 4.84
C ALA A 246 -5.64 21.14 4.80
N GLY A 247 -5.18 21.91 3.81
CA GLY A 247 -5.49 23.34 3.65
C GLY A 247 -4.45 24.29 4.25
N GLY A 248 -3.33 23.79 4.76
CA GLY A 248 -2.22 24.63 5.21
C GLY A 248 -1.40 25.27 4.08
N PRO A 249 -0.40 26.10 4.42
CA PRO A 249 0.44 26.80 3.45
C PRO A 249 1.18 25.82 2.54
N THR A 250 1.20 26.12 1.24
CA THR A 250 1.97 25.37 0.25
C THR A 250 3.44 25.78 0.29
N ALA A 251 4.32 24.98 -0.34
CA ALA A 251 5.74 25.31 -0.44
C ALA A 251 6.05 26.71 -1.03
N ARG A 252 5.11 27.30 -1.78
CA ARG A 252 5.24 28.65 -2.33
C ARG A 252 5.01 29.74 -1.29
N ASP A 253 4.15 29.46 -0.31
CA ASP A 253 3.74 30.40 0.74
C ASP A 253 4.73 30.44 1.90
N LEU A 254 5.57 29.40 2.04
CA LEU A 254 6.54 29.29 3.13
C LEU A 254 7.75 30.23 2.96
N THR A 255 8.07 30.95 4.03
CA THR A 255 9.33 31.71 4.16
C THR A 255 10.56 30.78 4.17
N PRO A 256 11.78 31.31 3.94
CA PRO A 256 12.99 30.49 4.00
C PRO A 256 13.17 29.70 5.31
N ALA A 257 12.86 30.30 6.46
CA ALA A 257 12.92 29.64 7.76
C ALA A 257 11.86 28.52 7.88
N GLN A 258 10.63 28.79 7.47
CA GLN A 258 9.56 27.78 7.49
C GLN A 258 9.84 26.61 6.55
N ARG A 259 10.54 26.83 5.43
CA ARG A 259 10.98 25.74 4.52
C ARG A 259 11.97 24.79 5.19
N GLN A 260 12.84 25.29 6.08
CA GLN A 260 13.74 24.43 6.85
C GLN A 260 12.95 23.54 7.82
N ILE A 261 11.97 24.12 8.52
CA ILE A 261 11.07 23.40 9.43
C ILE A 261 10.24 22.35 8.66
N ASP A 262 9.63 22.72 7.52
CA ASP A 262 8.89 21.79 6.65
C ASP A 262 9.77 20.62 6.18
N ALA A 263 11.00 20.90 5.73
CA ALA A 263 11.93 19.85 5.30
C ALA A 263 12.29 18.89 6.43
N GLN A 264 12.58 19.40 7.64
CA GLN A 264 12.86 18.59 8.82
C GLN A 264 11.64 17.75 9.22
N ALA A 265 10.44 18.34 9.27
CA ALA A 265 9.20 17.63 9.59
C ALA A 265 8.93 16.48 8.60
N ARG A 266 9.11 16.73 7.30
CA ARG A 266 8.98 15.70 6.25
C ARG A 266 10.02 14.59 6.42
N GLN A 267 11.27 14.91 6.79
CA GLN A 267 12.30 13.90 7.06
C GLN A 267 11.91 13.01 8.24
N ILE A 268 11.50 13.61 9.36
CA ILE A 268 11.06 12.89 10.56
C ILE A 268 9.90 11.95 10.22
N ILE A 269 8.84 12.49 9.61
CA ILE A 269 7.66 11.71 9.21
C ILE A 269 8.04 10.60 8.23
N SER A 270 8.99 10.85 7.32
CA SER A 270 9.47 9.83 6.38
C SER A 270 10.07 8.62 7.09
N HIS A 271 10.87 8.85 8.15
CA HIS A 271 11.43 7.77 8.97
C HIS A 271 10.35 7.08 9.79
N GLU A 272 9.49 7.84 10.47
CA GLU A 272 8.38 7.29 11.25
C GLU A 272 7.46 6.44 10.36
N LEU A 273 7.21 6.83 9.11
CA LEU A 273 6.43 6.06 8.14
C LEU A 273 7.23 4.93 7.47
N GLY A 274 8.56 4.88 7.61
CA GLY A 274 9.42 3.87 6.99
C GLY A 274 9.50 3.99 5.48
N HIS A 275 9.59 5.22 4.96
CA HIS A 275 9.83 5.50 3.54
C HIS A 275 11.28 5.88 3.25
N GLU A 276 12.00 6.43 4.25
CA GLU A 276 13.40 6.92 4.19
C GLU A 276 13.66 8.01 3.12
N ARG A 277 12.61 8.42 2.41
CA ARG A 277 12.63 9.40 1.32
C ARG A 277 11.52 10.43 1.53
N PRO A 278 11.86 11.68 1.91
CA PRO A 278 10.88 12.74 2.21
C PRO A 278 9.90 13.02 1.07
N GLN A 279 10.31 12.80 -0.18
CA GLN A 279 9.46 13.02 -1.35
C GLN A 279 8.21 12.13 -1.33
N ILE A 280 8.27 10.99 -0.65
CA ILE A 280 7.11 10.10 -0.49
C ILE A 280 6.12 10.66 0.54
N VAL A 281 6.57 11.49 1.49
CA VAL A 281 5.71 12.14 2.50
C VAL A 281 4.74 13.13 1.86
N THR A 282 5.09 13.71 0.70
CA THR A 282 4.19 14.55 -0.09
C THR A 282 2.87 13.86 -0.45
N LEU A 283 2.84 12.52 -0.55
CA LEU A 283 1.59 11.76 -0.74
C LEU A 283 0.63 11.89 0.45
N TYR A 284 1.15 12.14 1.65
CA TYR A 284 0.41 12.20 2.90
C TYR A 284 0.08 13.63 3.31
N VAL A 285 1.05 14.53 3.20
CA VAL A 285 0.94 15.91 3.71
C VAL A 285 0.78 16.95 2.60
N GLY A 286 0.85 16.57 1.32
CA GLY A 286 0.78 17.51 0.20
C GLY A 286 2.08 18.28 -0.03
N ARG A 287 2.03 19.22 -0.97
CA ARG A 287 3.15 20.07 -1.40
C ARG A 287 2.78 21.54 -1.32
#